data_AF-A0A1N6X8M1-F1
#
_entry.id   AF-A0A1N6X8M1-F1
#
_cell.length_a   1.000
_cell.length_b   1.000
_cell.length_c   1.000
_cell.angle_alpha   90.00
_cell.angle_beta   90.00
_cell.angle_gamma   90.00
#
_symmetry.space_group_name_H-M   'P 1'
#
loop_
_entity.id
_entity.type
_entity.pdbx_description
1 polymer ?
#
loop_
_entity_poly.entity_id
_entity_poly.type
_entity_poly.pdbx_seq_one_letter_code
_entity_poly.pdbx_strand_id
1 'polypeptide(L)'
;MTDGEADESVTRRGFLLGSAGVAAVGAAGTAAAQDGTTTTSDGTTTGTTTSGEGTTTSGGNGTSGSEGTTTSGGGGGGGTETVVVGPGGELVFEPAELQIQPGTTVEWVWESNTHNVIPTSQPDGAGWEGSGSESETFDTGHTYSHTFDTEGSYEYECVPHATSGMTGTITVGGSEGGGEPAGPAIPESAKTLGVASTGAMVFTLGLAYFFMKFGGDYGEFDE
;
A
#
# COMPACT_ATOMS: atom_id res chain seq x y z
N MET A 1 5.62 -62.33 26.65
CA MET A 1 5.98 -60.90 26.52
C MET A 1 6.88 -60.79 25.32
N THR A 2 6.43 -59.98 24.35
CA THR A 2 7.08 -59.50 23.10
C THR A 2 7.52 -60.62 22.13
N ASP A 3 7.28 -60.55 20.81
CA ASP A 3 7.24 -59.43 19.85
C ASP A 3 6.31 -59.77 18.67
N GLY A 4 5.93 -58.77 17.87
CA GLY A 4 5.37 -59.03 16.53
C GLY A 4 4.48 -57.94 15.99
N GLU A 5 5.10 -56.91 15.40
CA GLU A 5 4.50 -55.79 14.68
C GLU A 5 3.62 -56.21 13.49
N ALA A 6 2.52 -55.48 13.27
CA ALA A 6 1.84 -55.42 11.98
C ALA A 6 1.48 -53.95 11.67
N ASP A 7 2.26 -53.39 10.75
CA ASP A 7 1.96 -52.19 9.96
C ASP A 7 0.88 -52.55 8.93
N GLU A 8 -0.27 -51.86 8.92
CA GLU A 8 -1.19 -51.86 7.76
C GLU A 8 -1.89 -50.50 7.58
N SER A 9 -1.24 -49.66 6.77
CA SER A 9 -1.77 -48.80 5.69
C SER A 9 -3.11 -48.05 5.84
N VAL A 10 -2.99 -46.73 5.69
CA VAL A 10 -4.06 -45.79 5.33
C VAL A 10 -4.73 -46.21 4.00
N THR A 11 -6.02 -46.55 4.04
CA THR A 11 -6.89 -46.59 2.85
C THR A 11 -8.26 -46.00 3.19
N ARG A 12 -8.39 -44.67 3.18
CA ARG A 12 -9.70 -43.98 3.18
C ARG A 12 -10.15 -43.80 1.73
N ARG A 13 -10.50 -44.91 1.09
CA ARG A 13 -11.05 -44.93 -0.28
C ARG A 13 -12.57 -44.94 -0.22
N GLY A 14 -13.17 -43.90 -0.80
CA GLY A 14 -14.45 -43.99 -1.50
C GLY A 14 -15.70 -43.62 -0.72
N PHE A 15 -16.12 -42.36 -0.85
CA PHE A 15 -17.56 -42.06 -0.84
C PHE A 15 -17.86 -41.07 -1.97
N LEU A 16 -18.14 -41.63 -3.15
CA LEU A 16 -18.84 -40.96 -4.25
C LEU A 16 -20.33 -41.20 -4.04
N LEU A 17 -21.13 -40.14 -3.90
CA LEU A 17 -22.56 -40.19 -4.20
C LEU A 17 -22.96 -38.92 -4.95
N GLY A 18 -23.54 -39.12 -6.14
CA GLY A 18 -24.16 -38.10 -6.97
C GLY A 18 -25.69 -38.19 -6.97
N SER A 19 -26.30 -37.13 -7.47
CA SER A 19 -27.62 -37.04 -8.14
C SER A 19 -27.75 -35.60 -8.64
N ALA A 20 -27.70 -35.30 -9.95
CA ALA A 20 -28.84 -35.22 -10.90
C ALA A 20 -30.03 -34.40 -10.34
N GLY A 21 -30.56 -33.32 -10.92
CA GLY A 21 -30.43 -32.64 -12.21
C GLY A 21 -31.83 -32.12 -12.63
N VAL A 22 -31.99 -30.86 -13.06
CA VAL A 22 -33.16 -30.33 -13.83
C VAL A 22 -32.66 -29.08 -14.59
N ALA A 23 -32.30 -29.21 -15.87
CA ALA A 23 -33.10 -29.00 -17.08
C ALA A 23 -33.00 -27.56 -17.64
N ALA A 24 -32.22 -27.45 -18.73
CA ALA A 24 -32.14 -26.29 -19.60
C ALA A 24 -33.38 -26.21 -20.52
N VAL A 25 -33.85 -25.00 -20.77
CA VAL A 25 -34.65 -24.68 -21.96
C VAL A 25 -33.85 -23.68 -22.77
N GLY A 26 -33.39 -24.12 -23.95
CA GLY A 26 -32.80 -23.27 -24.97
C GLY A 26 -33.69 -23.25 -26.21
N ALA A 27 -33.68 -22.11 -26.91
CA ALA A 27 -34.01 -21.86 -28.32
C ALA A 27 -34.45 -20.38 -28.45
N ALA A 28 -34.11 -19.58 -29.46
CA ALA A 28 -33.29 -19.73 -30.64
C ALA A 28 -33.19 -18.35 -31.32
N GLY A 29 -32.08 -18.12 -32.04
CA GLY A 29 -31.98 -17.21 -33.21
C GLY A 29 -32.11 -15.70 -32.93
N THR A 30 -31.55 -14.78 -33.71
CA THR A 30 -30.92 -14.82 -35.04
C THR A 30 -30.02 -13.58 -35.16
N ALA A 31 -28.95 -13.68 -35.94
CA ALA A 31 -28.12 -12.54 -36.33
C ALA A 31 -28.85 -11.66 -37.37
N ALA A 32 -28.80 -10.34 -37.20
CA ALA A 32 -28.91 -9.38 -38.29
C ALA A 32 -28.27 -8.04 -37.87
N ALA A 33 -27.23 -7.65 -38.60
CA ALA A 33 -26.69 -6.31 -38.61
C ALA A 33 -27.70 -5.36 -39.27
N GLN A 34 -27.88 -4.15 -38.74
CA GLN A 34 -28.33 -3.02 -39.54
C GLN A 34 -27.63 -1.72 -39.15
N ASP A 35 -27.21 -1.07 -40.23
CA ASP A 35 -26.58 0.21 -40.49
C ASP A 35 -27.36 1.42 -39.95
N GLY A 36 -26.68 2.56 -39.76
CA GLY A 36 -27.34 3.80 -39.30
C GLY A 36 -26.45 4.96 -38.87
N THR A 37 -25.64 5.47 -39.81
CA THR A 37 -25.56 6.90 -40.15
C THR A 37 -25.11 7.94 -39.08
N THR A 38 -23.87 8.39 -39.27
CA THR A 38 -23.36 9.79 -39.26
C THR A 38 -24.28 10.93 -38.79
N THR A 39 -23.73 11.79 -37.90
CA THR A 39 -23.79 13.26 -38.06
C THR A 39 -22.50 13.91 -37.54
N THR A 40 -21.88 14.61 -38.49
CA THR A 40 -20.81 15.65 -38.52
C THR A 40 -20.97 16.74 -37.43
N SER A 41 -19.91 17.33 -36.88
CA SER A 41 -19.21 18.54 -37.41
C SER A 41 -17.89 18.78 -36.65
N ASP A 42 -16.74 18.80 -37.33
CA ASP A 42 -16.03 19.95 -37.96
C ASP A 42 -15.03 20.60 -36.95
N GLY A 43 -13.72 20.68 -37.18
CA GLY A 43 -12.93 20.34 -38.35
C GLY A 43 -11.42 20.61 -38.23
N THR A 44 -10.82 20.65 -39.43
CA THR A 44 -9.46 21.07 -39.81
C THR A 44 -8.42 19.96 -40.01
N THR A 45 -8.35 19.58 -41.29
CA THR A 45 -7.35 18.78 -41.99
C THR A 45 -6.07 19.56 -42.24
N THR A 46 -4.91 18.89 -42.17
CA THR A 46 -3.73 18.94 -43.07
C THR A 46 -2.70 18.01 -42.41
N GLY A 47 -2.38 16.79 -42.85
CA GLY A 47 -2.06 16.34 -44.19
C GLY A 47 -0.55 16.38 -44.40
N THR A 48 0.15 15.24 -44.28
CA THR A 48 1.27 14.80 -45.16
C THR A 48 1.91 13.51 -44.62
N THR A 49 1.82 12.47 -45.44
CA THR A 49 2.56 11.20 -45.44
C THR A 49 4.08 11.40 -45.60
N THR A 50 4.90 10.58 -44.94
CA THR A 50 6.15 10.03 -45.54
C THR A 50 6.53 8.71 -44.86
N SER A 51 6.81 7.73 -45.71
CA SER A 51 7.27 6.36 -45.45
C SER A 51 8.80 6.26 -45.49
N GLY A 52 9.36 5.25 -44.84
CA GLY A 52 10.74 4.76 -45.01
C GLY A 52 11.21 4.05 -43.73
N GLU A 53 10.99 2.74 -43.57
CA GLU A 53 11.74 1.59 -44.13
C GLU A 53 13.24 1.61 -43.74
N GLY A 54 13.67 0.57 -43.02
CA GLY A 54 15.00 0.48 -42.40
C GLY A 54 15.26 -0.86 -41.71
N THR A 55 15.15 -1.92 -42.49
CA THR A 55 15.42 -3.36 -42.28
C THR A 55 16.78 -3.74 -41.61
N THR A 56 16.69 -4.62 -40.59
CA THR A 56 17.60 -5.73 -40.13
C THR A 56 19.08 -5.52 -39.78
N THR A 57 19.55 -6.07 -38.64
CA THR A 57 20.34 -7.34 -38.58
C THR A 57 20.83 -7.66 -37.16
N SER A 58 20.72 -8.95 -36.83
CA SER A 58 21.10 -9.66 -35.61
C SER A 58 22.62 -9.84 -35.44
N GLY A 59 23.10 -9.93 -34.19
CA GLY A 59 24.42 -10.44 -33.83
C GLY A 59 24.47 -10.87 -32.36
N GLY A 60 24.46 -12.19 -32.12
CA GLY A 60 24.58 -12.81 -30.80
C GLY A 60 25.97 -13.43 -30.53
N ASN A 61 26.27 -13.65 -29.24
CA ASN A 61 27.22 -14.60 -28.63
C ASN A 61 27.30 -14.23 -27.13
N GLY A 62 27.16 -15.06 -26.09
CA GLY A 62 27.09 -16.50 -25.89
C GLY A 62 27.85 -16.86 -24.58
N THR A 63 27.21 -17.60 -23.65
CA THR A 63 27.83 -18.45 -22.58
C THR A 63 28.54 -17.73 -21.40
N SER A 64 28.42 -18.08 -20.11
CA SER A 64 28.13 -19.34 -19.40
C SER A 64 27.53 -19.06 -18.02
N GLY A 65 26.77 -20.02 -17.48
CA GLY A 65 26.15 -19.95 -16.16
C GLY A 65 27.13 -20.07 -14.99
N SER A 66 26.73 -19.48 -13.87
CA SER A 66 27.14 -19.88 -12.53
C SER A 66 25.90 -19.86 -11.66
N GLU A 67 25.42 -21.06 -11.33
CA GLU A 67 24.44 -21.30 -10.29
C GLU A 67 25.09 -20.96 -8.95
N GLY A 68 24.82 -19.74 -8.48
CA GLY A 68 25.14 -19.30 -7.14
C GLY A 68 23.83 -19.22 -6.35
N THR A 69 23.60 -20.25 -5.54
CA THR A 69 22.60 -20.35 -4.48
C THR A 69 21.98 -19.02 -4.06
N THR A 70 20.72 -18.80 -4.45
CA THR A 70 19.84 -17.81 -3.82
C THR A 70 19.67 -18.17 -2.35
N THR A 71 20.49 -17.60 -1.49
CA THR A 71 20.11 -17.42 -0.09
C THR A 71 18.99 -16.39 -0.09
N SER A 72 17.76 -16.90 -0.03
CA SER A 72 16.57 -16.13 0.30
C SER A 72 16.74 -15.63 1.74
N GLY A 73 17.40 -14.48 1.90
CA GLY A 73 17.24 -13.63 3.07
C GLY A 73 15.99 -12.81 2.84
N GLY A 74 14.98 -12.97 3.70
CA GLY A 74 13.68 -12.31 3.56
C GLY A 74 13.85 -10.79 3.50
N GLY A 75 13.72 -10.24 2.29
CA GLY A 75 13.69 -8.80 2.06
C GLY A 75 12.38 -8.23 2.61
N GLY A 76 12.44 -7.68 3.81
CA GLY A 76 11.40 -6.80 4.33
C GLY A 76 11.32 -5.57 3.46
N GLY A 77 10.18 -5.37 2.81
CA GLY A 77 9.94 -4.23 1.94
C GLY A 77 9.79 -2.95 2.74
N GLY A 78 10.90 -2.24 2.94
CA GLY A 78 10.87 -0.85 3.36
C GLY A 78 11.11 0.06 2.15
N GLY A 79 10.29 1.09 2.01
CA GLY A 79 10.47 2.11 0.97
C GLY A 79 11.66 3.04 1.28
N THR A 80 11.66 4.20 0.63
CA THR A 80 12.52 5.31 1.03
C THR A 80 11.64 6.43 1.55
N GLU A 81 11.94 6.91 2.76
CA GLU A 81 11.32 8.07 3.38
C GLU A 81 12.35 9.20 3.44
N THR A 82 11.91 10.45 3.28
CA THR A 82 12.80 11.62 3.27
C THR A 82 12.58 12.46 4.52
N VAL A 83 13.69 12.90 5.12
CA VAL A 83 13.74 13.92 6.18
C VAL A 83 14.52 15.12 5.67
N VAL A 84 13.89 16.28 5.61
CA VAL A 84 14.56 17.53 5.26
C VAL A 84 15.29 18.07 6.49
N VAL A 85 16.55 18.44 6.32
CA VAL A 85 17.43 19.01 7.35
C VAL A 85 17.49 20.51 7.15
N GLY A 86 16.89 21.24 8.09
CA GLY A 86 16.84 22.69 8.11
C GLY A 86 16.05 23.35 6.96
N PRO A 87 14.79 22.95 6.73
CA PRO A 87 13.96 23.56 5.68
C PRO A 87 13.85 25.08 5.92
N GLY A 88 14.01 25.86 4.86
CA GLY A 88 13.93 27.33 4.95
C GLY A 88 14.96 28.00 5.87
N GLY A 89 16.02 27.28 6.28
CA GLY A 89 16.98 27.75 7.27
C GLY A 89 16.51 27.64 8.72
N GLU A 90 15.41 26.92 8.98
CA GLU A 90 14.95 26.63 10.33
C GLU A 90 15.84 25.57 10.99
N LEU A 91 15.85 25.52 12.32
CA LEU A 91 16.65 24.56 13.09
C LEU A 91 15.82 23.33 13.44
N VAL A 92 15.26 22.67 12.42
CA VAL A 92 14.35 21.53 12.57
C VAL A 92 14.65 20.42 11.57
N PHE A 93 14.25 19.19 11.92
CA PHE A 93 14.10 18.09 10.96
C PHE A 93 12.63 18.04 10.52
N GLU A 94 12.36 17.82 9.23
CA GLU A 94 11.00 17.71 8.71
C GLU A 94 10.80 16.43 7.88
N PRO A 95 9.97 15.47 8.32
CA PRO A 95 9.26 15.47 9.61
C PRO A 95 10.22 15.26 10.79
N ALA A 96 9.86 15.80 11.96
CA ALA A 96 10.61 15.57 13.20
C ALA A 96 10.35 14.17 13.79
N GLU A 97 9.16 13.62 13.55
CA GLU A 97 8.76 12.29 13.99
C GLU A 97 8.37 11.44 12.78
N LEU A 98 8.96 10.25 12.65
CA LEU A 98 8.75 9.37 11.52
C LEU A 98 8.50 7.93 11.99
N GLN A 99 7.38 7.33 11.58
CA GLN A 99 7.12 5.89 11.75
C GLN A 99 7.44 5.16 10.45
N ILE A 100 8.28 4.12 10.53
CA ILE A 100 8.68 3.31 9.40
C ILE A 100 8.62 1.81 9.71
N GLN A 101 8.47 1.00 8.66
CA GLN A 101 8.61 -0.44 8.79
C GLN A 101 10.09 -0.84 8.79
N PRO A 102 10.46 -1.98 9.42
CA PRO A 102 11.80 -2.55 9.29
C PRO A 102 12.22 -2.71 7.82
N GLY A 103 13.48 -2.39 7.52
CA GLY A 103 14.06 -2.38 6.18
C GLY A 103 13.84 -1.07 5.41
N THR A 104 13.22 -0.04 6.02
CA THR A 104 13.01 1.26 5.37
C THR A 104 14.30 2.07 5.38
N THR A 105 14.63 2.68 4.24
CA THR A 105 15.73 3.65 4.15
C THR A 105 15.21 5.04 4.43
N VAL A 106 15.81 5.74 5.38
CA VAL A 106 15.59 7.17 5.57
C VAL A 106 16.71 7.93 4.88
N GLU A 107 16.35 8.89 4.04
CA GLU A 107 17.25 9.83 3.39
C GLU A 107 17.09 11.21 4.02
N TRP A 108 18.19 11.74 4.56
CA TRP A 108 18.27 13.11 5.02
C TRP A 108 18.81 14.01 3.91
N VAL A 109 18.13 15.12 3.66
CA VAL A 109 18.49 16.10 2.61
C VAL A 109 18.69 17.47 3.24
N TRP A 110 19.88 18.05 3.09
CA TRP A 110 20.21 19.35 3.68
C TRP A 110 19.70 20.49 2.80
N GLU A 111 18.80 21.30 3.37
CA GLU A 111 18.30 22.55 2.77
C GLU A 111 18.96 23.80 3.37
N SER A 112 19.70 23.65 4.46
CA SER A 112 20.53 24.71 5.04
C SER A 112 21.89 24.21 5.53
N ASN A 113 22.71 25.14 5.99
CA ASN A 113 24.12 24.93 6.31
C ASN A 113 24.37 24.57 7.78
N THR A 114 25.51 23.92 8.05
CA THR A 114 25.99 23.65 9.42
C THR A 114 25.07 22.73 10.23
N HIS A 115 24.57 21.65 9.62
CA HIS A 115 23.77 20.63 10.32
C HIS A 115 24.42 19.24 10.30
N ASN A 116 24.08 18.42 11.28
CA ASN A 116 24.41 16.99 11.32
C ASN A 116 23.23 16.19 11.88
N VAL A 117 23.30 14.87 11.72
CA VAL A 117 22.31 13.89 12.19
C VAL A 117 23.05 12.91 13.07
N ILE A 118 22.98 13.07 14.39
CA ILE A 118 23.73 12.26 15.35
C ILE A 118 22.76 11.51 16.26
N PRO A 119 22.83 10.17 16.35
CA PRO A 119 21.98 9.39 17.23
C PRO A 119 22.30 9.67 18.70
N THR A 120 21.26 9.88 19.50
CA THR A 120 21.35 10.05 20.96
C THR A 120 20.82 8.83 21.71
N SER A 121 19.93 8.07 21.09
CA SER A 121 19.33 6.84 21.63
C SER A 121 18.95 5.91 20.48
N GLN A 122 19.21 4.61 20.62
CA GLN A 122 18.84 3.61 19.62
C GLN A 122 18.71 2.22 20.26
N PRO A 123 18.01 1.26 19.62
CA PRO A 123 17.92 -0.11 20.10
C PRO A 123 19.29 -0.80 20.15
N ASP A 124 19.44 -1.75 21.08
CA ASP A 124 20.65 -2.56 21.19
C ASP A 124 20.93 -3.31 19.89
N GLY A 125 22.15 -3.19 19.38
CA GLY A 125 22.58 -3.87 18.15
C GLY A 125 22.14 -3.21 16.85
N ALA A 126 21.47 -2.05 16.87
CA ALA A 126 21.13 -1.30 15.66
C ALA A 126 22.36 -0.71 14.94
N GLY A 127 23.35 -0.22 15.71
CA GLY A 127 24.65 0.19 15.18
C GLY A 127 24.60 1.38 14.21
N TRP A 128 23.58 2.23 14.31
CA TRP A 128 23.51 3.46 13.53
C TRP A 128 24.48 4.50 14.12
N GLU A 129 25.35 5.06 13.26
CA GLU A 129 26.41 6.00 13.66
C GLU A 129 26.06 7.47 13.34
N GLY A 130 24.97 7.71 12.59
CA GLY A 130 24.62 9.04 12.10
C GLY A 130 25.42 9.46 10.86
N SER A 131 25.32 10.75 10.51
CA SER A 131 25.88 11.32 9.28
C SER A 131 27.40 11.55 9.34
N GLY A 132 28.04 11.38 10.49
CA GLY A 132 29.45 11.68 10.71
C GLY A 132 29.77 11.85 12.20
N SER A 133 30.89 12.52 12.50
CA SER A 133 31.23 12.84 13.91
C SER A 133 30.39 14.00 14.46
N GLU A 134 30.27 14.12 15.78
CA GLU A 134 29.54 15.21 16.45
C GLU A 134 30.03 16.62 16.06
N SER A 135 31.32 16.76 15.74
CA SER A 135 31.94 18.02 15.31
C SER A 135 31.86 18.29 13.81
N GLU A 136 31.49 17.27 13.03
CA GLU A 136 31.35 17.38 11.58
C GLU A 136 29.94 17.87 11.26
N THR A 137 29.86 18.84 10.33
CA THR A 137 28.60 19.39 9.85
C THR A 137 28.63 19.48 8.34
N PHE A 138 27.45 19.45 7.76
CA PHE A 138 27.23 19.46 6.33
C PHE A 138 26.36 20.63 5.91
N ASP A 139 26.50 21.00 4.65
CA ASP A 139 25.85 22.16 4.05
C ASP A 139 24.78 21.76 3.05
N THR A 140 24.02 22.78 2.62
CA THR A 140 22.94 22.65 1.63
C THR A 140 23.38 21.82 0.42
N GLY A 141 22.54 20.86 0.02
CA GLY A 141 22.81 19.94 -1.07
C GLY A 141 23.58 18.67 -0.67
N HIS A 142 23.95 18.53 0.59
CA HIS A 142 24.40 17.24 1.14
C HIS A 142 23.21 16.28 1.32
N THR A 143 23.48 14.99 1.20
CA THR A 143 22.53 13.90 1.41
C THR A 143 23.18 12.76 2.17
N TYR A 144 22.46 12.18 3.12
CA TYR A 144 22.88 11.01 3.89
C TYR A 144 21.72 10.02 3.97
N SER A 145 21.99 8.72 3.93
CA SER A 145 20.94 7.70 3.99
C SER A 145 21.31 6.56 4.91
N HIS A 146 20.33 6.02 5.63
CA HIS A 146 20.49 4.84 6.48
C HIS A 146 19.26 3.92 6.38
N THR A 147 19.49 2.62 6.28
CA THR A 147 18.43 1.60 6.30
C THR A 147 18.24 1.08 7.71
N PHE A 148 17.01 1.14 8.20
CA PHE A 148 16.67 0.76 9.56
C PHE A 148 16.05 -0.63 9.62
N ASP A 149 16.83 -1.63 10.04
CA ASP A 149 16.37 -3.02 10.15
C ASP A 149 15.90 -3.40 11.57
N THR A 150 16.51 -2.81 12.60
CA THR A 150 16.22 -3.16 14.00
C THR A 150 14.99 -2.39 14.50
N GLU A 151 13.98 -3.11 14.99
CA GLU A 151 12.79 -2.49 15.59
C GLU A 151 13.11 -1.70 16.86
N GLY A 152 12.37 -0.62 17.07
CA GLY A 152 12.45 0.22 18.27
C GLY A 152 12.49 1.72 17.94
N SER A 153 12.78 2.52 18.98
CA SER A 153 12.86 3.97 18.88
C SER A 153 14.30 4.42 18.68
N TYR A 154 14.49 5.35 17.74
CA TYR A 154 15.75 6.01 17.43
C TYR A 154 15.56 7.49 17.66
N GLU A 155 16.31 8.06 18.59
CA GLU A 155 16.35 9.50 18.83
C GLU A 155 17.66 10.03 18.29
N TYR A 156 17.62 11.21 17.68
CA TYR A 156 18.79 11.86 17.11
C TYR A 156 18.67 13.37 17.21
N GLU A 157 19.79 14.05 17.09
CA GLU A 157 19.86 15.50 17.16
C GLU A 157 20.85 16.08 16.17
N CYS A 158 20.71 17.38 15.91
CA CYS A 158 21.77 18.17 15.36
C CYS A 158 22.57 18.79 16.51
N VAL A 159 23.79 18.31 16.75
CA VAL A 159 24.64 18.71 17.88
C VAL A 159 24.81 20.23 18.04
N PRO A 160 25.17 21.01 17.00
CA PRO A 160 25.30 22.47 17.16
C PRO A 160 23.98 23.18 17.53
N HIS A 161 22.84 22.54 17.28
CA HIS A 161 21.50 23.09 17.49
C HIS A 161 20.67 22.33 18.54
N ALA A 162 21.28 21.40 19.29
CA ALA A 162 20.59 20.59 20.30
C ALA A 162 19.94 21.48 21.38
N THR A 163 20.62 22.55 21.80
CA THR A 163 20.07 23.53 22.76
C THR A 163 18.89 24.34 22.22
N SER A 164 18.72 24.39 20.90
CA SER A 164 17.57 25.02 20.22
C SER A 164 16.44 24.04 19.94
N GLY A 165 16.61 22.75 20.31
CA GLY A 165 15.59 21.72 20.15
C GLY A 165 15.56 21.04 18.78
N MET A 166 16.67 21.09 18.02
CA MET A 166 16.76 20.39 16.73
C MET A 166 16.96 18.88 16.95
N THR A 167 15.87 18.19 17.27
CA THR A 167 15.82 16.76 17.57
C THR A 167 14.84 16.06 16.64
N GLY A 168 15.08 14.79 16.34
CA GLY A 168 14.14 13.95 15.61
C GLY A 168 14.02 12.55 16.22
N THR A 169 12.92 11.88 15.88
CA THR A 169 12.63 10.52 16.33
C THR A 169 12.16 9.67 15.15
N ILE A 170 12.77 8.50 15.01
CA ILE A 170 12.32 7.46 14.08
C ILE A 170 11.84 6.26 14.93
N THR A 171 10.61 5.82 14.71
CA THR A 171 10.12 4.57 15.28
C THR A 171 10.06 3.52 14.19
N VAL A 172 10.82 2.45 14.37
CA VAL A 172 10.88 1.31 13.47
C VAL A 172 10.02 0.19 14.06
N GLY A 173 8.96 -0.17 13.37
CA GLY A 173 8.04 -1.21 13.83
C GLY A 173 6.68 -1.12 13.17
N GLY A 174 5.93 -2.21 13.23
CA GLY A 174 4.61 -2.30 12.61
C GLY A 174 3.67 -1.19 13.08
N SER A 175 3.18 -0.39 12.14
CA SER A 175 1.97 0.40 12.38
C SER A 175 0.83 -0.61 12.55
N GLU A 176 0.36 -0.82 13.78
CA GLU A 176 -0.97 -1.41 14.03
C GLU A 176 -2.09 -0.40 13.67
N GLY A 177 -1.93 0.30 12.55
CA GLY A 177 -2.81 1.33 12.04
C GLY A 177 -3.38 0.96 10.67
N GLY A 178 -4.37 0.06 10.65
CA GLY A 178 -5.47 0.13 9.68
C GLY A 178 -5.30 -0.56 8.32
N GLY A 179 -4.38 -1.51 8.17
CA GLY A 179 -4.41 -2.45 7.05
C GLY A 179 -5.14 -3.73 7.46
N GLU A 180 -6.47 -3.77 7.29
CA GLU A 180 -7.22 -5.02 7.41
C GLU A 180 -6.50 -6.09 6.55
N PRO A 181 -6.16 -7.28 7.10
CA PRO A 181 -5.40 -8.29 6.36
C PRO A 181 -6.09 -8.54 5.04
N ALA A 182 -5.32 -8.68 3.96
CA ALA A 182 -5.81 -8.96 2.62
C ALA A 182 -6.57 -10.30 2.58
N GLY A 183 -7.79 -10.29 3.10
CA GLY A 183 -8.86 -11.18 2.68
C GLY A 183 -9.19 -10.86 1.23
N PRO A 184 -9.80 -11.80 0.50
CA PRO A 184 -10.13 -11.62 -0.92
C PRO A 184 -10.76 -10.25 -1.19
N ALA A 185 -10.16 -9.48 -2.10
CA ALA A 185 -10.54 -8.10 -2.39
C ALA A 185 -12.06 -8.01 -2.61
N ILE A 186 -12.76 -7.35 -1.69
CA ILE A 186 -14.18 -7.09 -1.87
C ILE A 186 -14.31 -5.95 -2.89
N PRO A 187 -15.07 -6.12 -3.99
CA PRO A 187 -15.24 -5.08 -4.99
C PRO A 187 -15.83 -3.80 -4.38
N GLU A 188 -15.44 -2.64 -4.90
CA GLU A 188 -15.83 -1.28 -4.48
C GLU A 188 -17.37 -1.06 -4.36
N SER A 189 -18.18 -1.98 -4.88
CA SER A 189 -19.63 -2.07 -4.63
C SER A 189 -19.99 -2.23 -3.14
N ALA A 190 -19.15 -2.88 -2.33
CA ALA A 190 -19.44 -3.15 -0.92
C ALA A 190 -19.32 -1.91 -0.02
N LYS A 191 -18.48 -0.93 -0.38
CA LYS A 191 -18.38 0.33 0.37
C LYS A 191 -19.68 1.15 0.28
N THR A 192 -20.38 1.10 -0.86
CA THR A 192 -21.65 1.81 -1.05
C THR A 192 -22.84 1.10 -0.38
N LEU A 193 -22.81 -0.24 -0.27
CA LEU A 193 -23.84 -0.99 0.45
C LEU A 193 -23.83 -0.73 1.97
N GLY A 194 -22.67 -0.47 2.58
CA GLY A 194 -22.57 -0.10 4.01
C GLY A 194 -23.17 1.28 4.31
N VAL A 195 -22.90 2.27 3.45
CA VAL A 195 -23.47 3.62 3.56
C VAL A 195 -24.99 3.63 3.31
N ALA A 196 -25.45 2.84 2.33
CA ALA A 196 -26.87 2.75 1.99
C ALA A 196 -27.71 2.07 3.09
N SER A 197 -27.19 1.02 3.75
CA SER A 197 -27.90 0.28 4.80
C SER A 197 -28.03 1.07 6.10
N THR A 198 -26.97 1.80 6.49
CA THR A 198 -27.03 2.70 7.65
C THR A 198 -28.00 3.87 7.41
N GLY A 199 -27.98 4.46 6.20
CA GLY A 199 -28.92 5.50 5.80
C GLY A 199 -30.39 5.04 5.83
N ALA A 200 -30.67 3.82 5.35
CA ALA A 200 -32.02 3.26 5.38
C ALA A 200 -32.53 2.98 6.81
N MET A 201 -31.66 2.50 7.71
CA MET A 201 -32.02 2.34 9.13
C MET A 201 -32.28 3.69 9.81
N VAL A 202 -31.44 4.71 9.57
CA VAL A 202 -31.65 6.03 10.16
C VAL A 202 -32.91 6.70 9.61
N PHE A 203 -33.20 6.55 8.32
CA PHE A 203 -34.41 7.12 7.71
C PHE A 203 -35.68 6.44 8.23
N THR A 204 -35.70 5.11 8.35
CA THR A 204 -36.86 4.37 8.87
C THR A 204 -37.12 4.66 10.34
N LEU A 205 -36.07 4.70 11.17
CA LEU A 205 -36.19 5.09 12.59
C LEU A 205 -36.60 6.56 12.74
N GLY A 206 -36.08 7.45 11.89
CA GLY A 206 -36.47 8.86 11.85
C GLY A 206 -37.93 9.07 11.45
N LEU A 207 -38.43 8.33 10.46
CA LEU A 207 -39.83 8.38 10.03
C LEU A 207 -40.77 7.84 11.12
N ALA A 208 -40.41 6.73 11.77
CA ALA A 208 -41.17 6.17 12.88
C ALA A 208 -41.21 7.14 14.07
N TYR A 209 -40.08 7.78 14.40
CA TYR A 209 -40.03 8.83 15.41
C TYR A 209 -40.92 10.02 15.04
N PHE A 210 -40.89 10.47 13.78
CA PHE A 210 -41.73 11.58 13.32
C PHE A 210 -43.23 11.26 13.45
N PHE A 211 -43.69 10.08 13.04
CA PHE A 211 -45.10 9.69 13.21
C PHE A 211 -45.49 9.52 14.68
N MET A 212 -44.61 8.98 15.52
CA MET A 212 -44.85 8.87 16.97
C MET A 212 -44.86 10.24 17.66
N LYS A 213 -44.03 11.19 17.19
CA LYS A 213 -43.86 12.51 17.80
C LYS A 213 -44.86 13.56 17.29
N PHE A 214 -45.28 13.46 16.04
CA PHE A 214 -46.06 14.50 15.33
C PHE A 214 -47.26 13.98 14.52
N GLY A 215 -47.46 12.66 14.37
CA GLY A 215 -48.44 12.09 13.44
C GLY A 215 -49.55 11.24 14.06
N GLY A 216 -49.64 11.13 15.39
CA GLY A 216 -50.73 10.43 16.06
C GLY A 216 -51.86 11.39 16.44
N ASP A 217 -53.06 11.12 15.92
CA ASP A 217 -54.33 11.88 16.06
C ASP A 217 -54.59 12.95 14.99
N TYR A 218 -55.00 12.49 13.81
CA TYR A 218 -55.88 13.27 12.94
C TYR A 218 -57.30 12.82 13.25
N GLY A 219 -58.01 13.67 14.00
CA GLY A 219 -59.28 13.33 14.63
C GLY A 219 -60.28 12.60 13.74
N GLU A 220 -61.01 11.69 14.37
CA GLU A 220 -62.27 11.16 13.86
C GLU A 220 -63.17 12.35 13.48
N PHE A 221 -63.49 12.47 12.19
CA PHE A 221 -64.48 13.43 11.72
C PHE A 221 -65.86 12.89 12.13
N ASP A 222 -66.45 13.47 13.17
CA ASP A 222 -67.88 13.29 13.49
C ASP A 222 -68.71 13.90 12.35
N GLU A 223 -69.45 13.07 11.60
CA GLU A 223 -70.55 13.47 10.70
C GLU A 223 -71.90 13.42 11.42
#